data_AF-A0A9P0LWC7-F1
#
_entry.id   AF-A0A9P0LWC7-F1
#
_cell.length_a   1.000
_cell.length_b   1.000
_cell.length_c   1.000
_cell.angle_alpha   90.00
_cell.angle_beta   90.00
_cell.angle_gamma   90.00
#
_symmetry.space_group_name_H-M   'P 1'
#
loop_
_entity.id
_entity.type
_entity.pdbx_description
1 polymer ?
#
loop_
_entity_poly.entity_id
_entity_poly.type
_entity_poly.pdbx_seq_one_letter_code
_entity_poly.pdbx_strand_id
1 'polypeptide(L)'
;MPRAEISGFDRTQIVALFQAGFSNHRIALDLGIPRSSVIRTIQRFQETFSVENRPPRSGRPRVTEDTENRYIALFARGIDFQQVQLSDRIFNIPFEELFPLLPSEEDCEWQICALEDL
;
A
#
# COMPACT_ATOMS: atom_id res chain seq x y z
N MET A 1 15.62 -12.40 11.38
CA MET A 1 16.59 -12.54 10.27
C MET A 1 16.23 -11.53 9.19
N PRO A 2 17.12 -10.59 8.82
CA PRO A 2 16.84 -9.65 7.74
C PRO A 2 16.70 -10.41 6.40
N ARG A 3 15.66 -10.06 5.62
CA ARG A 3 15.38 -10.68 4.33
C ARG A 3 16.24 -10.00 3.26
N ALA A 4 17.48 -10.47 3.11
CA ALA A 4 18.38 -9.97 2.07
C ALA A 4 17.96 -10.55 0.71
N GLU A 5 17.91 -9.69 -0.30
CA GLU A 5 17.70 -10.11 -1.69
C GLU A 5 18.97 -10.70 -2.28
N ILE A 6 18.81 -11.65 -3.21
CA ILE A 6 19.93 -12.23 -3.95
C ILE A 6 20.53 -11.14 -4.85
N SER A 7 21.86 -11.06 -4.87
CA SER A 7 22.56 -10.08 -5.71
C SER A 7 22.20 -10.27 -7.20
N GLY A 8 22.28 -9.20 -7.98
CA GLY A 8 22.05 -9.28 -9.43
C GLY A 8 22.99 -10.25 -10.12
N PHE A 9 24.26 -10.24 -9.70
CA PHE A 9 25.29 -11.14 -10.20
C PHE A 9 24.92 -12.62 -9.98
N ASP A 10 24.56 -12.99 -8.75
CA ASP A 10 24.20 -14.38 -8.43
C ASP A 10 22.98 -14.86 -9.22
N ARG A 11 21.99 -13.98 -9.45
CA ARG A 11 20.83 -14.29 -10.28
C ARG A 11 21.23 -14.58 -11.73
N THR A 12 22.12 -13.77 -12.31
CA THR A 12 22.62 -14.01 -13.67
C THR A 12 23.38 -15.33 -13.76
N GLN A 13 24.18 -15.65 -12.75
CA GLN A 13 24.95 -16.90 -12.70
C GLN A 13 24.04 -18.13 -12.55
N ILE A 14 23.00 -18.04 -11.72
CA ILE A 14 21.96 -19.08 -11.60
C ILE A 14 21.32 -19.35 -12.97
N VAL A 15 20.91 -18.30 -13.69
CA VAL A 15 20.24 -18.44 -14.98
C VAL A 15 21.19 -19.00 -16.04
N ALA A 16 22.44 -18.55 -16.08
CA ALA A 16 23.45 -19.07 -17.00
C ALA A 16 23.70 -20.57 -16.79
N LEU A 17 23.86 -21.02 -15.54
CA LEU A 17 24.06 -22.44 -15.22
C LEU A 17 22.80 -23.27 -15.50
N PHE A 18 21.62 -22.71 -15.27
CA PHE A 18 20.36 -23.36 -15.62
C PHE A 18 20.24 -23.56 -17.14
N GLN A 19 20.57 -22.53 -17.94
CA GLN A 19 20.58 -22.63 -19.40
C GLN A 19 21.63 -23.62 -19.93
N ALA A 20 22.75 -23.78 -19.22
CA ALA A 20 23.75 -24.80 -19.50
C ALA A 20 23.30 -26.24 -19.15
N GLY A 21 22.10 -26.42 -18.58
CA GLY A 21 21.51 -27.73 -18.28
C GLY A 21 21.92 -28.34 -16.95
N PHE A 22 22.53 -27.58 -16.04
CA PHE A 22 22.87 -28.08 -14.71
C PHE A 22 21.63 -28.22 -13.83
N SER A 23 21.66 -29.21 -12.92
CA SER A 23 20.56 -29.44 -11.98
C SER A 23 20.51 -28.36 -10.90
N ASN A 24 19.30 -28.02 -10.44
CA ASN A 24 19.09 -27.02 -9.39
C ASN A 24 19.88 -27.31 -8.09
N HIS A 25 20.11 -28.59 -7.79
CA HIS A 25 20.89 -29.01 -6.62
C HIS A 25 22.37 -28.68 -6.79
N ARG A 26 22.94 -28.97 -7.98
CA ARG A 26 24.33 -28.65 -8.28
C ARG A 26 24.57 -27.14 -8.26
N ILE A 27 23.67 -26.37 -8.87
CA ILE A 27 23.74 -24.89 -8.87
C ILE A 27 23.76 -24.32 -7.45
N ALA A 28 22.93 -24.87 -6.56
CA ALA A 28 22.88 -24.44 -5.16
C ALA A 28 24.19 -24.73 -4.40
N LEU A 29 24.80 -25.90 -4.64
CA LEU A 29 26.09 -26.25 -4.04
C LEU A 29 27.23 -25.40 -4.60
N ASP A 30 27.29 -25.23 -5.92
CA ASP A 30 28.37 -24.50 -6.61
C ASP A 30 28.39 -23.02 -6.21
N LEU A 31 27.21 -22.40 -5.99
CA LEU A 31 27.09 -20.99 -5.62
C LEU A 31 26.95 -20.75 -4.10
N GLY A 32 26.78 -21.80 -3.30
CA GLY A 32 26.51 -21.66 -1.86
C GLY A 32 25.17 -20.98 -1.54
N ILE A 33 24.21 -21.00 -2.47
CA ILE A 33 22.91 -20.33 -2.35
C ILE A 33 21.85 -21.36 -1.93
N PRO A 34 20.89 -21.01 -1.04
CA PRO A 34 19.80 -21.90 -0.69
C PRO A 34 19.04 -22.41 -1.91
N ARG A 35 18.81 -23.71 -2.00
CA ARG A 35 18.09 -24.35 -3.12
C ARG A 35 16.72 -23.70 -3.40
N SER A 36 16.00 -23.27 -2.36
CA SER A 36 14.71 -22.58 -2.51
C SER A 36 14.82 -21.25 -3.25
N SER A 37 15.91 -20.51 -3.04
CA SER A 37 16.23 -19.27 -3.73
C SER A 37 16.57 -19.50 -5.20
N VAL A 38 17.33 -20.57 -5.50
CA VAL A 38 17.65 -20.99 -6.86
C VAL A 38 16.36 -21.35 -7.64
N ILE A 39 15.50 -22.20 -7.05
CA ILE A 39 14.23 -22.62 -7.67
C ILE A 39 13.34 -21.41 -7.97
N ARG A 40 13.16 -20.50 -7.01
CA ARG A 40 12.33 -19.29 -7.20
C ARG A 40 12.88 -18.39 -8.29
N THR A 41 14.20 -18.27 -8.39
CA THR A 41 14.86 -17.47 -9.43
C THR A 41 14.63 -18.07 -10.82
N ILE A 42 14.81 -19.39 -10.95
CA ILE A 42 14.58 -20.11 -12.21
C ILE A 42 13.11 -20.03 -12.63
N GLN A 43 12.18 -20.30 -11.70
CA GLN A 43 10.76 -20.22 -11.98
C GLN A 43 10.36 -18.82 -12.47
N ARG A 44 10.84 -17.78 -11.78
CA ARG A 44 10.59 -16.40 -12.22
C ARG A 44 11.19 -16.12 -13.61
N PHE A 45 12.41 -16.58 -13.86
CA PHE A 45 13.04 -16.42 -15.16
C PHE A 45 12.22 -17.11 -16.26
N GLN A 46 11.68 -18.30 -16.00
CA GLN A 46 10.80 -19.00 -16.94
C GLN A 46 9.47 -18.25 -17.18
N GLU A 47 8.93 -17.58 -16.17
CA GLU A 47 7.67 -16.81 -16.27
C GLU A 47 7.85 -15.47 -16.99
N THR A 48 8.96 -14.77 -16.76
CA THR A 48 9.15 -13.36 -17.18
C THR A 48 10.27 -13.15 -18.19
N PHE A 49 11.10 -14.16 -18.43
CA PHE A 49 12.35 -14.09 -19.22
C PHE A 49 13.31 -12.97 -18.79
N SER A 50 13.18 -12.51 -17.54
CA SER A 50 13.98 -11.42 -16.99
C SER A 50 14.73 -11.88 -15.74
N VAL A 51 15.99 -11.45 -15.64
CA VAL A 51 16.86 -11.69 -14.48
C VAL A 51 16.82 -10.53 -13.48
N GLU A 52 16.31 -9.37 -13.91
CA GLU A 52 16.22 -8.17 -13.11
C GLU A 52 15.27 -8.34 -11.94
N ASN A 53 15.48 -7.59 -10.86
CA ASN A 53 14.58 -7.64 -9.72
C ASN A 53 13.18 -7.16 -10.12
N ARG A 54 12.17 -7.55 -9.33
CA ARG A 54 10.86 -6.91 -9.46
C ARG A 54 11.06 -5.44 -9.08
N PRO A 55 10.61 -4.48 -9.92
CA PRO A 55 10.63 -3.08 -9.52
C PRO A 55 9.89 -2.95 -8.18
N PRO A 56 10.24 -1.93 -7.36
CA PRO A 56 9.54 -1.64 -6.13
C PRO A 56 8.04 -1.66 -6.41
N ARG A 57 7.29 -2.43 -5.62
CA ARG A 57 5.84 -2.47 -5.78
C ARG A 57 5.34 -1.06 -5.51
N SER A 58 4.81 -0.39 -6.53
CA SER A 58 3.92 0.73 -6.27
C SER A 58 2.81 0.17 -5.38
N GLY A 59 2.55 0.85 -4.26
CA GLY A 59 1.49 0.44 -3.35
C GLY A 59 0.15 0.34 -4.07
N ARG A 60 -0.91 -0.01 -3.34
CA ARG A 60 -2.25 0.02 -3.91
C ARG A 60 -2.50 1.40 -4.53
N PRO A 61 -2.86 1.50 -5.82
CA PRO A 61 -3.14 2.79 -6.43
C PRO A 61 -4.22 3.49 -5.61
N ARG A 62 -4.02 4.78 -5.35
CA ARG A 62 -5.02 5.58 -4.65
C ARG A 62 -6.23 5.71 -5.57
N VAL A 63 -7.37 5.31 -5.06
CA VAL A 63 -8.67 5.50 -5.73
C VAL A 63 -9.26 6.86 -5.35
N THR A 64 -8.91 7.37 -4.17
CA THR A 64 -9.46 8.60 -3.62
C THR A 64 -8.70 9.84 -4.07
N GLU A 65 -9.45 10.88 -4.41
CA GLU A 65 -8.92 12.23 -4.63
C GLU A 65 -8.56 12.91 -3.30
N ASP A 66 -7.77 13.98 -3.35
CA ASP A 66 -7.34 14.70 -2.13
C ASP A 66 -8.52 15.35 -1.39
N THR A 67 -9.53 15.79 -2.13
CA THR A 67 -10.81 16.30 -1.59
C THR A 67 -11.54 15.20 -0.83
N GLU A 68 -11.73 14.03 -1.45
CA GLU A 68 -12.37 12.87 -0.83
C GLU A 68 -11.61 12.42 0.43
N ASN A 69 -10.26 12.45 0.41
CA ASN A 69 -9.45 12.14 1.58
C ASN A 69 -9.66 13.13 2.72
N ARG A 70 -9.84 14.43 2.42
CA ARG A 70 -10.21 15.43 3.43
C ARG A 70 -11.57 15.12 4.03
N TYR A 71 -12.58 14.83 3.20
CA TYR A 71 -13.91 14.43 3.67
C TYR A 71 -13.87 13.19 4.55
N ILE A 72 -13.16 12.14 4.12
CA ILE A 72 -12.99 10.90 4.89
C ILE A 72 -12.30 11.19 6.22
N ALA A 73 -11.28 12.06 6.25
CA ALA A 73 -10.57 12.42 7.47
C ALA A 73 -11.44 13.23 8.45
N LEU A 74 -12.31 14.12 7.96
CA LEU A 74 -13.24 14.89 8.78
C LEU A 74 -14.35 13.99 9.33
N PHE A 75 -14.91 13.12 8.49
CA PHE A 75 -15.91 12.14 8.92
C PHE A 75 -15.35 11.17 9.99
N ALA A 76 -14.12 10.69 9.81
CA ALA A 76 -13.46 9.84 10.81
C ALA A 76 -13.23 10.52 12.17
N ARG A 77 -13.30 11.86 12.23
CA ARG A 77 -13.22 12.67 13.45
C ARG A 77 -14.58 13.02 14.04
N GLY A 78 -15.68 12.49 13.50
CA GLY A 78 -17.04 12.75 13.99
C GLY A 78 -17.68 14.03 13.44
N ILE A 79 -17.16 14.57 12.34
CA ILE A 79 -17.75 15.74 11.68
C ILE A 79 -18.78 15.27 10.66
N ASP A 80 -20.03 15.68 10.83
CA ASP A 80 -21.14 15.25 9.99
C ASP A 80 -21.06 15.81 8.57
N PHE A 81 -21.47 14.98 7.59
CA PHE A 81 -21.43 15.28 6.16
C PHE A 81 -22.11 16.61 5.77
N GLN A 82 -23.16 17.02 6.49
CA GLN A 82 -23.86 18.28 6.24
C GLN A 82 -22.98 19.51 6.53
N GLN A 83 -22.08 19.43 7.51
CA GLN A 83 -21.13 20.51 7.82
C GLN A 83 -20.00 20.59 6.79
N VAL A 84 -19.60 19.47 6.19
CA VAL A 84 -18.52 19.44 5.20
C VAL A 84 -19.01 19.81 3.78
N GLN A 85 -20.30 19.69 3.47
CA GLN A 85 -20.84 20.24 2.21
C GLN A 85 -20.92 21.78 2.20
N LEU A 86 -20.99 22.42 3.37
CA LEU A 86 -20.96 23.88 3.52
C LEU A 86 -19.56 24.48 3.33
N SER A 87 -18.49 23.74 3.65
CA SER A 87 -17.10 24.21 3.44
C SER A 87 -16.76 24.35 1.96
N ASP A 88 -17.20 23.41 1.12
CA ASP A 88 -16.77 23.32 -0.28
C ASP A 88 -17.54 24.26 -1.22
N ARG A 89 -18.64 24.88 -0.75
CA ARG A 89 -19.36 25.91 -1.53
C ARG A 89 -19.02 27.35 -1.17
N ILE A 90 -18.40 27.64 -0.02
CA ILE A 90 -18.25 29.03 0.44
C ILE A 90 -16.81 29.41 0.81
N PHE A 91 -15.96 28.49 1.26
CA PHE A 91 -14.77 28.90 1.97
C PHE A 91 -13.53 28.11 1.57
N ASN A 92 -12.71 28.76 0.75
CA ASN A 92 -11.28 28.49 0.61
C ASN A 92 -10.55 28.79 1.93
N ILE A 93 -10.96 28.15 3.02
CA ILE A 93 -10.49 28.40 4.39
C ILE A 93 -9.57 27.24 4.82
N PRO A 94 -8.38 27.54 5.37
CA PRO A 94 -7.44 26.54 5.85
C PRO A 94 -7.96 25.82 7.10
N PHE A 95 -7.49 24.58 7.28
CA PHE A 95 -7.91 23.65 8.34
C PHE A 95 -7.79 24.25 9.76
N GLU A 96 -6.83 25.14 9.99
CA GLU A 96 -6.65 25.81 11.30
C GLU A 96 -7.84 26.68 11.73
N GLU A 97 -8.60 27.22 10.78
CA GLU A 97 -9.72 28.13 11.04
C GLU A 97 -11.06 27.40 11.25
N LEU A 98 -11.08 26.08 11.03
CA LEU A 98 -12.28 25.24 11.18
C LEU A 98 -12.47 24.75 12.62
N PHE A 99 -11.38 24.71 13.40
CA PHE A 99 -11.35 24.22 14.78
C PHE A 99 -12.23 25.03 15.77
N PRO A 100 -12.34 26.36 15.69
CA PRO A 100 -13.17 27.16 16.62
C PRO A 100 -14.68 27.06 16.38
N LEU A 101 -15.11 26.50 15.24
CA LEU A 101 -16.52 26.43 14.83
C LEU A 101 -17.17 25.07 15.08
N LEU A 102 -16.40 24.10 15.59
CA LEU A 102 -16.94 22.83 16.03
C LEU A 102 -17.62 23.01 17.39
N PRO A 103 -18.88 22.57 17.56
CA PRO A 103 -19.54 22.60 18.86
C PRO A 103 -18.69 21.81 19.87
N SER A 104 -18.53 22.36 21.07
CA SER A 104 -17.90 21.64 22.19
C SER A 104 -18.71 20.36 22.49
N GLU A 105 -18.04 19.32 23.02
CA GLU A 105 -18.65 18.02 23.36
C GLU A 105 -19.93 18.14 24.23
N GLU A 106 -20.14 19.29 24.89
CA GLU A 106 -21.31 19.61 25.69
C GLU A 106 -22.59 19.91 24.88
N ASP A 107 -22.50 20.17 23.57
CA ASP A 107 -23.65 20.54 22.72
C ASP A 107 -24.24 19.35 21.91
N CYS A 108 -23.62 18.16 21.98
CA CYS A 108 -23.97 16.98 21.17
C CYS A 108 -25.06 16.08 21.78
N GLU A 109 -26.05 16.62 22.51
CA GLU A 109 -27.08 15.80 23.16
C GLU A 109 -28.32 15.42 22.30
N TRP A 110 -28.42 15.81 21.01
CA TRP A 110 -29.75 15.83 20.36
C TRP A 110 -29.95 15.12 19.01
N GLN A 111 -29.51 13.87 18.80
CA GLN A 111 -29.97 13.19 17.55
C GLN A 111 -30.03 11.65 17.51
N ILE A 112 -30.39 10.97 18.60
CA ILE A 112 -30.79 9.55 18.54
C ILE A 112 -32.29 9.32 18.87
N CYS A 113 -33.03 10.30 19.39
CA CYS A 113 -34.41 10.06 19.86
C CYS A 113 -35.54 10.31 18.84
N ALA A 114 -35.29 10.51 17.54
CA ALA A 114 -36.34 10.94 16.59
C ALA A 114 -36.65 9.95 15.45
N LEU A 115 -36.37 8.64 15.62
CA LEU A 115 -36.66 7.61 14.62
C LEU A 115 -37.27 6.33 15.23
N GLU A 116 -38.16 6.45 16.21
CA GLU A 116 -38.96 5.28 16.69
C GLU A 116 -40.48 5.49 16.74
N ASP A 117 -41.03 6.64 16.39
CA ASP A 117 -42.50 6.82 16.35
C ASP A 117 -42.95 7.62 15.10
N LEU A 118 -43.17 6.93 13.98
CA LEU A 118 -44.21 7.22 12.96
C LEU A 118 -44.30 6.12 11.90
#